data_AF-A0A1B3N068-F1
#
_entry.id   AF-A0A1B3N068-F1
#
_cell.length_a   1.000
_cell.length_b   1.000
_cell.length_c   1.000
_cell.angle_alpha   90.00
_cell.angle_beta   90.00
_cell.angle_gamma   90.00
#
_symmetry.space_group_name_H-M   'P 1'
#
loop_
_entity.id
_entity.type
_entity.pdbx_description
1 polymer ?
#
loop_
_entity_poly.entity_id
_entity_poly.type
_entity_poly.pdbx_seq_one_letter_code
_entity_poly.pdbx_strand_id
1 'polypeptide(L)'
;MTLARHNVRLPAALEKALRKLAHEQGVTPYAMLQRSVQAGIAAQTMSNTGDSLSRELVAEVASMSARLADLERIVDRTLFTACAAYCYARNAAAGGGKTDDIILGEINRAYDRQRALAEGRS
;
A
#
# COMPACT_ATOMS: atom_id res chain seq x y z
N MET A 1 23.78 -16.01 33.95
CA MET A 1 23.35 -14.62 33.65
C MET A 1 23.97 -13.71 34.69
N THR A 2 24.76 -12.72 34.28
CA THR A 2 25.34 -11.72 35.17
C THR A 2 24.32 -10.61 35.43
N LEU A 3 24.00 -10.36 36.71
CA LEU A 3 23.10 -9.27 37.11
C LEU A 3 23.92 -8.00 37.37
N ALA A 4 23.61 -6.92 36.66
CA ALA A 4 24.19 -5.60 36.90
C ALA A 4 23.26 -4.77 37.80
N ARG A 5 23.83 -4.06 38.79
CA ARG A 5 23.10 -3.16 39.68
C ARG A 5 23.31 -1.71 39.25
N HIS A 6 22.21 -1.01 38.99
CA HIS A 6 22.21 0.42 38.68
C HIS A 6 21.34 1.17 39.70
N ASN A 7 21.77 2.36 40.10
CA ASN A 7 20.96 3.27 40.91
C ASN A 7 20.34 4.33 39.99
N VAL A 8 19.01 4.34 39.88
CA VAL A 8 18.26 5.25 39.01
C VAL A 8 17.55 6.29 39.86
N ARG A 9 17.71 7.58 39.52
CA ARG A 9 16.92 8.66 40.12
C ARG A 9 15.64 8.86 39.33
N LEU A 10 14.50 8.80 40.00
CA LEU A 10 13.18 8.98 39.39
C LEU A 10 12.55 10.28 39.90
N PRO A 11 11.92 11.10 39.04
CA PRO A 11 11.07 12.19 39.48
C PRO A 11 9.93 11.67 40.36
N ALA A 12 9.51 12.43 41.37
CA ALA A 12 8.49 12.01 42.34
C ALA A 12 7.17 11.57 41.69
N ALA A 13 6.77 12.23 40.58
CA ALA A 13 5.58 11.85 39.82
C ALA A 13 5.69 10.44 39.22
N LEU A 14 6.88 10.09 38.71
CA LEU A 14 7.15 8.81 38.06
C LEU A 14 7.28 7.69 39.10
N GLU A 15 7.89 7.98 40.25
CA GLU A 15 7.91 7.05 41.39
C GLU A 15 6.48 6.75 41.88
N LYS A 16 5.62 7.77 42.01
CA LYS A 16 4.22 7.58 42.42
C LYS A 16 3.45 6.70 41.43
N ALA A 17 3.60 6.95 40.13
CA ALA A 17 2.99 6.14 39.07
C ALA A 17 3.48 4.68 39.11
N LEU A 18 4.78 4.49 39.29
CA LEU A 18 5.41 3.17 39.36
C LEU A 18 4.95 2.37 40.58
N ARG A 19 4.84 3.00 41.75
CA ARG A 19 4.29 2.36 42.96
C ARG A 19 2.82 1.98 42.79
N LYS A 20 2.02 2.83 42.14
CA LYS A 20 0.62 2.54 41.82
C LYS A 20 0.51 1.30 40.92
N LEU A 21 1.27 1.25 39.83
CA LEU A 21 1.31 0.09 38.92
C LEU A 21 1.80 -1.18 39.60
N ALA A 22 2.81 -1.07 40.47
CA ALA A 22 3.31 -2.20 41.24
C ALA A 22 2.22 -2.78 42.16
N HIS A 23 1.47 -1.92 42.83
CA HIS A 23 0.34 -2.32 43.67
C HIS A 23 -0.78 -2.97 42.84
N GLU A 24 -1.17 -2.38 41.71
CA GLU A 24 -2.23 -2.92 40.84
C GLU A 24 -1.89 -4.31 40.30
N GLN A 25 -0.59 -4.59 40.08
CA GLN A 25 -0.11 -5.86 39.54
C GLN A 25 0.41 -6.83 40.62
N GLY A 26 0.29 -6.48 41.91
CA GLY A 26 0.71 -7.35 43.02
C GLY A 26 2.21 -7.67 43.06
N VAL A 27 3.06 -6.78 42.55
CA VAL A 27 4.51 -6.97 42.52
C VAL A 27 5.25 -5.86 43.26
N THR A 28 6.53 -6.07 43.56
CA THR A 28 7.33 -5.05 44.24
C THR A 28 7.62 -3.86 43.31
N PRO A 29 7.81 -2.64 43.86
CA PRO A 29 8.23 -1.49 43.06
C PRO A 29 9.53 -1.74 42.29
N TYR A 30 10.47 -2.49 42.88
CA TYR A 30 11.72 -2.84 42.20
C TYR A 30 11.48 -3.75 40.98
N ALA A 31 10.64 -4.79 41.12
CA ALA A 31 10.29 -5.65 39.99
C ALA A 31 9.53 -4.88 38.91
N MET A 32 8.67 -3.93 39.31
CA MET A 32 7.99 -3.04 38.37
C MET A 32 8.98 -2.15 37.61
N LEU A 33 9.96 -1.56 38.31
CA LEU A 33 11.01 -0.76 37.69
C LEU A 33 11.81 -1.58 36.66
N GLN A 34 12.19 -2.80 36.99
CA GLN A 34 12.88 -3.68 36.06
C GLN A 34 12.04 -3.96 34.79
N ARG A 35 10.74 -4.26 34.96
CA ARG A 35 9.82 -4.45 33.82
C ARG A 35 9.66 -3.20 32.98
N SER A 36 9.50 -2.03 33.61
CA SER A 36 9.38 -0.76 32.90
C SER A 36 10.64 -0.42 32.10
N VAL A 37 11.83 -0.67 32.64
CA VAL A 37 13.09 -0.48 31.91
C VAL A 37 13.18 -1.43 30.73
N GLN A 38 12.87 -2.72 30.91
CA GLN A 38 12.87 -3.70 29.83
C GLN A 38 11.89 -3.31 28.71
N ALA A 39 10.66 -2.93 29.07
CA ALA A 39 9.65 -2.48 28.11
C ALA A 39 10.08 -1.19 27.39
N GLY A 40 10.69 -0.24 28.10
CA GLY A 40 11.20 1.00 27.51
C GLY A 40 12.36 0.78 26.53
N ILE A 41 13.27 -0.16 26.82
CA ILE A 41 14.35 -0.54 25.89
C ILE A 41 13.74 -1.23 24.66
N ALA A 42 12.82 -2.17 24.86
CA ALA A 42 12.14 -2.87 23.76
C ALA A 42 11.38 -1.88 22.84
N ALA A 43 10.68 -0.90 23.42
CA ALA A 43 9.97 0.13 22.67
C ALA A 43 10.91 0.98 21.80
N GLN A 44 12.08 1.38 22.34
CA GLN A 44 13.09 2.13 21.60
C GLN A 44 13.74 1.32 20.47
N THR A 45 13.89 0.02 20.65
CA THR A 45 14.38 -0.86 19.57
C THR A 45 13.33 -1.08 18.48
N MET A 46 12.04 -1.17 18.85
CA MET A 46 10.94 -1.37 17.89
C MET A 46 10.60 -0.10 17.11
N SER A 47 10.75 1.10 17.70
CA SER A 47 10.46 2.37 17.01
C SER A 47 11.36 2.60 15.79
N ASN A 48 12.61 2.10 15.83
CA ASN A 48 13.54 2.22 14.72
C ASN A 48 13.17 1.27 13.56
N THR A 49 12.62 0.09 13.88
CA THR A 49 12.17 -0.90 12.89
C THR A 49 10.79 -0.57 12.30
N GLY A 50 9.89 0.02 13.11
CA GLY A 50 8.54 0.38 12.67
C GLY A 50 8.54 1.50 11.63
N ASP A 51 9.42 2.49 11.80
CA ASP A 51 9.55 3.61 10.86
C ASP A 51 10.26 3.20 9.55
N SER A 52 11.22 2.27 9.61
CA SER A 52 11.85 1.72 8.40
C SER A 52 10.88 0.85 7.60
N LEU A 53 10.14 -0.04 8.27
CA LEU A 53 9.13 -0.89 7.61
C LEU A 53 8.03 -0.05 6.96
N SER A 54 7.57 1.00 7.64
CA SER A 54 6.54 1.90 7.10
C SER A 54 7.04 2.62 5.84
N ARG A 55 8.30 3.09 5.83
CA ARG A 55 8.89 3.73 4.64
C ARG A 55 9.10 2.75 3.48
N GLU A 56 9.53 1.53 3.77
CA GLU A 56 9.70 0.48 2.76
C GLU A 56 8.36 0.09 2.13
N LEU A 57 7.32 -0.09 2.93
CA LEU A 57 5.96 -0.36 2.43
C LEU A 57 5.44 0.79 1.55
N VAL A 58 5.66 2.04 1.95
CA VAL A 58 5.27 3.21 1.13
C VAL A 58 6.01 3.22 -0.21
N ALA A 59 7.31 2.91 -0.20
CA ALA A 59 8.11 2.85 -1.43
C ALA A 59 7.62 1.73 -2.37
N GLU A 60 7.31 0.55 -1.84
CA GLU A 60 6.75 -0.55 -2.63
C GLU A 60 5.37 -0.23 -3.18
N VAL A 61 4.47 0.37 -2.38
CA VAL A 61 3.16 0.81 -2.87
C VAL A 61 3.31 1.85 -3.99
N ALA A 62 4.24 2.79 -3.86
CA ALA A 62 4.51 3.76 -4.92
C ALA A 62 5.05 3.09 -6.20
N SER A 63 5.97 2.14 -6.05
CA SER A 63 6.51 1.32 -7.15
C SER A 63 5.41 0.53 -7.86
N MET A 64 4.55 -0.15 -7.10
CA MET A 64 3.39 -0.87 -7.63
C MET A 64 2.42 0.06 -8.35
N SER A 65 2.16 1.25 -7.80
CA SER A 65 1.27 2.25 -8.40
C SER A 65 1.81 2.74 -9.75
N ALA A 66 3.12 3.00 -9.86
CA ALA A 66 3.75 3.37 -11.12
C ALA A 66 3.61 2.26 -12.17
N ARG A 67 3.85 1.00 -11.77
CA ARG A 67 3.69 -0.15 -12.67
C ARG A 67 2.23 -0.36 -13.10
N LEU A 68 1.27 -0.07 -12.23
CA LEU A 68 -0.16 -0.14 -12.57
C LEU A 68 -0.55 0.93 -13.60
N ALA A 69 -0.03 2.16 -13.48
CA ALA A 69 -0.26 3.21 -14.48
C ALA A 69 0.31 2.83 -15.86
N ASP A 70 1.49 2.21 -15.88
CA ASP A 70 2.08 1.68 -17.12
C ASP A 70 1.21 0.57 -17.73
N LEU A 71 0.70 -0.35 -16.90
CA LEU A 71 -0.21 -1.40 -17.34
C LEU A 71 -1.52 -0.85 -17.88
N GLU A 72 -2.12 0.16 -17.24
CA GLU A 72 -3.33 0.82 -17.72
C GLU A 72 -3.12 1.38 -19.13
N ARG A 73 -1.97 2.03 -19.38
CA ARG A 73 -1.63 2.56 -20.70
C ARG A 73 -1.45 1.47 -21.75
N ILE A 74 -0.83 0.34 -21.40
CA ILE A 74 -0.65 -0.80 -22.32
C ILE A 74 -2.00 -1.45 -22.63
N VAL A 75 -2.84 -1.64 -21.62
CA VAL A 75 -4.18 -2.24 -21.76
C VAL A 75 -5.06 -1.34 -22.62
N ASP A 76 -5.03 -0.02 -22.42
CA ASP A 76 -5.80 0.94 -23.22
C ASP A 76 -5.38 0.89 -24.70
N ARG A 77 -4.08 0.89 -24.97
CA ARG A 77 -3.56 0.73 -26.34
C ARG A 77 -3.93 -0.61 -26.95
N THR A 78 -3.93 -1.67 -26.14
CA THR A 78 -4.33 -3.02 -26.56
C THR A 78 -5.82 -3.08 -26.90
N LEU A 79 -6.66 -2.42 -26.10
CA LEU A 79 -8.09 -2.30 -26.35
C LEU A 79 -8.36 -1.60 -27.68
N PHE A 80 -7.71 -0.46 -27.93
CA PHE A 80 -7.82 0.24 -29.22
C PHE A 80 -7.38 -0.65 -30.39
N THR A 81 -6.24 -1.35 -30.24
CA THR A 81 -5.71 -2.25 -31.26
C THR A 81 -6.65 -3.42 -31.55
N ALA A 82 -7.29 -3.97 -30.51
CA ALA A 82 -8.30 -5.02 -30.66
C ALA A 82 -9.56 -4.53 -31.39
N CYS A 83 -10.04 -3.32 -31.06
CA CYS A 83 -11.15 -2.68 -31.80
C CYS A 83 -10.78 -2.46 -33.27
N ALA A 84 -9.56 -2.01 -33.55
CA ALA A 84 -9.04 -1.86 -34.91
C ALA A 84 -9.04 -3.18 -35.67
N ALA A 85 -8.42 -4.21 -35.11
CA ALA A 85 -8.35 -5.54 -35.71
C ALA A 85 -9.75 -6.10 -36.01
N TYR A 86 -10.69 -5.96 -35.06
CA TYR A 86 -12.08 -6.39 -35.24
C TYR A 86 -12.78 -5.65 -36.39
N CYS A 87 -12.68 -4.32 -36.44
CA CYS A 87 -13.32 -3.52 -37.49
C CYS A 87 -12.75 -3.82 -38.88
N TYR A 88 -11.43 -3.97 -39.00
CA TYR A 88 -10.79 -4.36 -40.27
C TYR A 88 -11.20 -5.79 -40.69
N ALA A 89 -11.20 -6.75 -39.77
CA ALA A 89 -11.63 -8.11 -40.05
C ALA A 89 -13.11 -8.18 -40.48
N ARG A 90 -13.98 -7.41 -39.81
CA ARG A 90 -15.40 -7.31 -40.17
C ARG A 90 -15.60 -6.69 -41.55
N ASN A 91 -14.86 -5.62 -41.87
CA ASN A 91 -14.93 -5.00 -43.19
C ASN A 91 -14.51 -5.99 -44.29
N ALA A 92 -13.41 -6.70 -44.10
CA ALA A 92 -12.95 -7.73 -45.04
C ALA A 92 -14.00 -8.85 -45.21
N ALA A 93 -14.59 -9.34 -44.12
CA ALA A 93 -15.62 -10.37 -44.15
C ALA A 93 -16.93 -9.92 -44.84
N ALA A 94 -17.24 -8.62 -44.79
CA ALA A 94 -18.41 -8.03 -45.43
C ALA A 94 -18.21 -7.71 -46.93
N GLY A 95 -17.09 -8.14 -47.54
CA GLY A 95 -16.77 -7.89 -48.94
C GLY A 95 -15.89 -6.66 -49.18
N GLY A 96 -15.43 -5.98 -48.12
CA GLY A 96 -14.55 -4.83 -48.21
C GLY A 96 -15.22 -3.56 -48.74
N GLY A 97 -14.41 -2.59 -49.18
CA GLY A 97 -14.88 -1.39 -49.88
C GLY A 97 -15.06 -0.13 -49.03
N LYS A 98 -14.98 -0.24 -47.69
CA LYS A 98 -14.86 0.96 -46.83
C LYS A 98 -13.44 1.53 -46.90
N THR A 99 -13.35 2.85 -46.92
CA THR A 99 -12.08 3.57 -46.77
C THR A 99 -11.61 3.52 -45.31
N ASP A 100 -10.31 3.73 -45.11
CA ASP A 100 -9.71 3.76 -43.77
C ASP A 100 -10.36 4.81 -42.86
N ASP A 101 -10.79 5.96 -43.39
CA ASP A 101 -11.48 6.99 -42.61
C ASP A 101 -12.82 6.49 -42.04
N ILE A 102 -13.58 5.71 -42.82
CA ILE A 102 -14.85 5.13 -42.36
C ILE A 102 -14.57 4.09 -41.28
N ILE A 103 -13.56 3.24 -41.48
CA ILE A 103 -13.18 2.19 -40.53
C ILE A 103 -12.66 2.83 -39.23
N LEU A 104 -11.85 3.88 -39.29
CA LEU A 104 -11.38 4.62 -38.13
C LEU A 104 -12.53 5.20 -37.30
N GLY A 105 -13.57 5.74 -37.96
CA GLY A 105 -14.79 6.17 -37.28
C GLY A 105 -15.52 5.03 -36.55
N GLU A 106 -15.56 3.83 -37.13
CA GLU A 106 -16.14 2.64 -36.49
C GLU A 106 -15.28 2.15 -35.31
N ILE A 107 -13.95 2.21 -35.43
CA ILE A 107 -12.99 1.86 -34.38
C ILE A 107 -13.19 2.76 -33.17
N ASN A 108 -13.20 4.08 -33.36
CA ASN A 108 -13.38 5.03 -32.26
C ASN A 108 -14.70 4.80 -31.52
N ARG A 109 -15.81 4.62 -32.25
CA ARG A 109 -17.10 4.30 -31.63
C ARG A 109 -17.09 2.97 -30.86
N ALA A 110 -16.38 1.96 -31.37
CA ALA A 110 -16.26 0.67 -30.69
C ALA A 110 -15.43 0.78 -29.42
N TYR A 111 -14.30 1.48 -29.50
CA TYR A 111 -13.41 1.77 -28.38
C TYR A 111 -14.13 2.57 -27.29
N ASP A 112 -14.85 3.65 -27.65
CA ASP A 112 -15.60 4.48 -26.70
C ASP A 112 -16.66 3.66 -25.94
N ARG A 113 -17.36 2.74 -26.63
CA ARG A 113 -18.32 1.83 -25.98
C ARG A 113 -17.63 0.89 -24.99
N GLN A 114 -16.50 0.28 -25.37
CA GLN A 114 -15.77 -0.63 -24.48
C GLN A 114 -15.23 0.10 -23.26
N ARG A 115 -14.76 1.33 -23.44
CA ARG A 115 -14.30 2.19 -22.36
C ARG A 115 -15.44 2.61 -21.43
N ALA A 116 -16.61 2.98 -21.96
CA ALA A 116 -17.79 3.28 -21.17
C ALA A 116 -18.23 2.08 -20.29
N LEU A 117 -18.20 0.86 -20.85
CA LEU A 117 -18.47 -0.38 -20.11
C LEU A 117 -17.45 -0.62 -18.99
N ALA A 118 -16.16 -0.43 -19.26
CA ALA A 118 -15.09 -0.59 -18.26
C ALA A 118 -15.21 0.42 -17.11
N GLU A 119 -15.69 1.63 -17.40
CA GLU A 119 -15.90 2.70 -16.42
C GLU A 119 -17.28 2.62 -15.73
N GLY A 120 -18.10 1.60 -16.01
CA GLY A 120 -19.42 1.42 -15.40
C GLY A 120 -20.47 2.45 -15.82
N ARG A 121 -20.23 3.17 -16.92
CA ARG A 121 -21.16 4.15 -17.50
C ARG A 121 -22.01 3.44 -18.56
N SER A 122 -23.02 2.69 -18.10
CA SER A 122 -24.02 2.05 -18.97
C SER A 122 -25.34 2.80 -18.97
#